data_AF-A0A435Y3U0-F1
#
_entry.id   AF-A0A435Y3U0-F1
#
_cell.length_a   1.000
_cell.length_b   1.000
_cell.length_c   1.000
_cell.angle_alpha   90.00
_cell.angle_beta   90.00
_cell.angle_gamma   90.00
#
_symmetry.space_group_name_H-M   'P 1'
#
loop_
_entity.id
_entity.type
_entity.pdbx_description
1 polymer ?
#
loop_
_entity_poly.entity_id
_entity_poly.type
_entity_poly.pdbx_seq_one_letter_code
_entity_poly.pdbx_strand_id
1 'polypeptide(L)' 'MEKSKTNVRCVEFVEGYGEWHVRVVEEDNEYTRSFEIESFALAYAEGQRRRLALADFTRI' A
#
# COMPACT_ATOMS: atom_id res chain seq x y z
N MET A 1 12.88 -9.11 -21.69
CA MET A 1 13.56 -9.19 -20.39
C MET A 1 12.51 -8.95 -19.33
N GLU A 2 11.90 -10.05 -18.87
CA GLU A 2 10.95 -10.06 -17.78
C GLU A 2 11.73 -9.67 -16.51
N LYS A 3 11.44 -8.49 -15.96
CA LYS A 3 12.05 -8.10 -14.68
C LYS A 3 11.55 -9.11 -13.66
N SER A 4 12.46 -9.92 -13.13
CA SER A 4 12.21 -10.85 -12.04
C SER A 4 11.44 -10.10 -10.95
N LYS A 5 10.14 -10.38 -10.85
CA LYS A 5 9.25 -9.75 -9.89
C LYS A 5 9.75 -10.22 -8.53
N THR A 6 10.53 -9.39 -7.84
CA THR A 6 10.90 -9.67 -6.46
C THR A 6 9.57 -9.83 -5.72
N ASN A 7 9.30 -11.01 -5.16
CA ASN A 7 8.08 -11.36 -4.42
C ASN A 7 7.99 -10.56 -3.10
N VAL A 8 8.04 -9.24 -3.19
CA VAL A 8 8.00 -8.35 -2.05
C VAL A 8 6.55 -7.92 -1.87
N ARG A 9 5.95 -8.40 -0.80
CA ARG A 9 4.68 -7.87 -0.31
C ARG A 9 4.96 -6.57 0.42
N CYS A 10 4.30 -5.48 0.03
CA CYS A 10 4.40 -4.21 0.75
C CYS A 10 3.07 -3.46 0.72
N VAL A 11 2.94 -2.56 1.69
CA VAL A 11 1.90 -1.54 1.73
C VAL A 11 2.62 -0.21 1.82
N GLU A 12 2.32 0.69 0.90
CA GLU A 12 2.89 2.03 0.82
C GLU A 12 1.77 3.05 0.98
N PHE A 13 2.05 4.12 1.70
CA PHE A 13 1.11 5.17 2.04
C PHE A 13 1.74 6.52 1.68
N VAL A 14 1.07 7.34 0.87
CA VAL A 14 1.62 8.61 0.38
C VAL A 14 0.53 9.68 0.26
N GLU A 15 0.89 10.94 0.51
CA GLU A 15 0.07 12.11 0.18
C GLU A 15 0.40 12.59 -1.24
N GLY A 16 -0.62 12.80 -2.07
CA GLY A 16 -0.47 13.33 -3.42
C GLY A 16 -1.59 14.31 -3.75
N TYR A 17 -1.23 15.56 -4.05
CA TYR A 17 -2.18 16.58 -4.53
C TYR A 17 -3.43 16.79 -3.63
N GLY A 18 -3.29 16.61 -2.31
CA GLY A 18 -4.39 16.74 -1.35
C GLY A 18 -5.24 15.47 -1.16
N GLU A 19 -4.87 14.37 -1.82
CA GLU A 19 -5.42 13.04 -1.59
C GLU A 19 -4.40 12.10 -0.94
N TRP A 20 -4.89 11.04 -0.32
CA TRP A 20 -4.09 10.00 0.30
C TRP A 20 -4.19 8.72 -0.50
N HIS A 21 -3.05 8.15 -0.87
CA HIS A 21 -2.99 6.94 -1.67
C HIS A 21 -2.35 5.80 -0.89
N VAL A 22 -2.96 4.62 -0.97
CA VAL A 22 -2.41 3.38 -0.44
C VAL A 22 -2.14 2.43 -1.60
N ARG A 23 -0.87 2.10 -1.84
CA ARG A 23 -0.45 1.08 -2.80
C ARG A 23 -0.21 -0.23 -2.07
N VAL A 24 -0.76 -1.30 -2.61
CA VAL A 24 -0.64 -2.66 -2.08
C VAL A 24 -0.03 -3.53 -3.14
N VAL A 25 1.10 -4.15 -2.82
CA VAL A 25 1.81 -5.09 -3.70
C VAL A 25 1.72 -6.49 -3.08
N GLU A 26 1.25 -7.43 -3.89
CA GLU A 26 1.19 -8.87 -3.66
C GLU A 26 1.95 -9.57 -4.80
N GLU A 27 2.27 -10.85 -4.63
CA GLU A 27 3.08 -11.64 -5.60
C GLU A 27 2.59 -11.42 -7.04
N ASP A 28 1.28 -11.59 -7.27
CA ASP A 28 0.70 -11.48 -8.61
C ASP A 28 -0.01 -10.16 -8.86
N ASN A 29 -0.44 -9.45 -7.81
CA ASN A 29 -1.32 -8.29 -7.92
C ASN A 29 -0.72 -7.03 -7.32
N GLU A 30 -0.96 -5.91 -7.99
CA GLU A 30 -0.65 -4.58 -7.48
C GLU A 30 -1.86 -3.69 -7.71
N TYR A 31 -2.26 -2.93 -6.70
CA TYR A 31 -3.32 -1.95 -6.85
C TYR A 31 -3.12 -0.76 -5.92
N THR A 32 -3.74 0.36 -6.28
CA THR A 32 -3.74 1.59 -5.50
C THR A 32 -5.17 2.01 -5.18
N ARG A 33 -5.40 2.50 -3.97
CA ARG A 33 -6.66 3.10 -3.54
C ARG A 33 -6.44 4.50 -3.00
N SER A 34 -7.23 5.45 -3.47
CA SER A 34 -7.21 6.85 -3.04
C SER A 34 -8.29 7.15 -2.00
N PHE A 35 -8.03 8.12 -1.13
CA PHE A 35 -8.92 8.59 -0.09
C PHE A 35 -8.78 10.11 0.07
N GLU A 36 -9.89 10.80 0.30
CA GLU A 36 -9.88 12.24 0.62
C GLU A 36 -9.42 12.52 2.06
N ILE A 37 -9.57 11.55 2.97
CA ILE A 37 -9.32 11.71 4.41
C ILE A 37 -8.16 10.82 4.86
N GLU A 38 -7.14 11.43 5.48
CA GLU A 38 -5.92 10.73 5.95
C GLU A 38 -6.24 9.55 6.86
N SER A 39 -7.12 9.74 7.84
CA SER A 39 -7.43 8.71 8.83
C SER A 39 -8.07 7.46 8.22
N PHE A 40 -8.80 7.61 7.10
CA PHE A 40 -9.37 6.47 6.37
C PHE A 40 -8.31 5.73 5.57
N ALA A 41 -7.41 6.45 4.90
CA ALA A 41 -6.27 5.85 4.23
C ALA A 41 -5.36 5.10 5.23
N LEU A 42 -5.09 5.69 6.41
CA LEU A 42 -4.31 5.06 7.47
C LEU A 42 -4.97 3.78 7.98
N ALA A 43 -6.27 3.82 8.30
CA ALA A 43 -7.01 2.64 8.75
C ALA A 43 -6.99 1.53 7.68
N TYR A 44 -7.07 1.90 6.41
CA TYR A 44 -6.96 0.97 5.31
C TYR A 44 -5.57 0.35 5.21
N ALA A 45 -4.49 1.15 5.22
CA ALA A 45 -3.11 0.67 5.18
C ALA A 45 -2.80 -0.28 6.36
N GLU A 46 -3.25 0.09 7.57
CA GLU A 46 -3.18 -0.73 8.78
C GLU A 46 -3.90 -2.08 8.63
N GLY A 47 -5.07 -2.10 7.99
CA GLY A 47 -5.79 -3.33 7.66
C GLY A 47 -5.04 -4.20 6.65
N GLN A 48 -4.47 -3.58 5.60
CA GLN A 48 -3.73 -4.29 4.56
C GLN A 48 -2.44 -4.91 5.09
N ARG A 49 -1.65 -4.19 5.91
CA ARG A 49 -0.42 -4.78 6.48
C ARG A 49 -0.73 -6.01 7.34
N ARG A 50 -1.82 -5.98 8.11
CA ARG A 50 -2.27 -7.13 8.93
C ARG A 50 -2.71 -8.29 8.05
N ARG A 51 -3.50 -8.04 7.00
CA ARG A 51 -3.92 -9.07 6.03
C ARG A 51 -2.72 -9.76 5.37
N LEU A 52 -1.67 -8.98 5.08
CA LEU A 52 -0.45 -9.46 4.44
C LEU A 52 0.62 -9.97 5.41
N ALA A 53 0.33 -10.02 6.72
CA ALA A 53 1.27 -10.40 7.77
C ALA A 53 2.59 -9.58 7.76
N LEU A 54 2.49 -8.30 7.41
CA LEU A 54 3.60 -7.36 7.44
C LEU A 54 3.70 -6.71 8.82
N ALA A 55 4.93 -6.53 9.29
CA ALA A 55 5.18 -5.85 10.56
C ALA A 55 4.66 -4.41 10.51
N ASP A 56 4.92 -3.72 9.40
CA ASP A 56 4.56 -2.31 9.20
C ASP A 56 4.23 -2.01 7.73
N PHE A 57 3.74 -0.81 7.46
CA PHE A 57 3.63 -0.22 6.13
C PHE A 57 4.62 0.95 5.98
N THR A 58 5.01 1.26 4.75
CA THR A 58 5.94 2.37 4.48
C THR A 58 5.15 3.65 4.19
N ARG A 59 5.43 4.71 4.94
CA ARG A 59 5.01 6.08 4.60
C ARG A 59 6.09 6.72 3.73
N ILE A 60 5.72 7.18 2.55
CA ILE A 60 6.61 7.81 1.54
C ILE A 60 6.32 9.30 1.47
#